data_AF-A0A1I5J849-F1
#
_entry.id   AF-A0A1I5J849-F1
#
_cell.length_a   1.000
_cell.length_b   1.000
_cell.length_c   1.000
_cell.angle_alpha   90.00
_cell.angle_beta   90.00
_cell.angle_gamma   90.00
#
_symmetry.space_group_name_H-M   'P 1'
#
loop_
_entity.id
_entity.type
_entity.pdbx_description
1 polymer ?
#
loop_
_entity_poly.entity_id
_entity_poly.type
_entity_poly.pdbx_seq_one_letter_code
_entity_poly.pdbx_strand_id
1 'polypeptide(L)'
;MSDSDDRGRVRRFRKWFVIAAVVLLVGAGGYGFWQQYPAAMVGRACGGMLSVDPFLELSGASRLSLIGSDFVVRKRTLGVPPGVLGQDCEVGVAEVQISRADDRYTGLRYYAYASDDFPVPLEAGWSGFVSDANRFASVMVDCRNWGSDEGTGFVVTTRLLSSASVPDPRPKLVRAVIETARSTAEQTGCDAQLGEDAELAVPEGGTRATPAAEASGTCAGMSSVETVQETDAGTALFEVCKLYNSGLEFTARYGHYEKYETSSLDSFSKPSSADRSLPWTSATCASPFDRGLYIVDKSGTEPLTDAELADLQRFAQQSAARHGCNPPEPIDRAR
;
A
#
# COMPACT_ATOMS: atom_id res chain seq x y z
N MET A 1 -53.43 -32.73 51.91
CA MET A 1 -53.91 -32.23 50.60
C MET A 1 -53.27 -30.87 50.34
N SER A 2 -51.99 -30.81 49.92
CA SER A 2 -51.32 -29.55 49.58
C SER A 2 -50.03 -29.78 48.77
N ASP A 3 -50.02 -30.79 47.89
CA ASP A 3 -48.82 -31.16 47.10
C ASP A 3 -49.09 -31.13 45.57
N SER A 4 -50.31 -30.76 45.18
CA SER A 4 -50.73 -30.68 43.76
C SER A 4 -50.58 -29.29 43.17
N ASP A 5 -50.48 -28.23 44.00
CA ASP A 5 -50.51 -26.84 43.53
C ASP A 5 -49.10 -26.30 43.23
N ASP A 6 -48.06 -26.85 43.88
CA ASP A 6 -46.67 -26.41 43.69
C ASP A 6 -46.07 -26.91 42.36
N ARG A 7 -46.44 -28.12 41.92
CA ARG A 7 -46.01 -28.68 40.63
C ARG A 7 -46.50 -27.86 39.43
N GLY A 8 -47.66 -27.22 39.54
CA GLY A 8 -48.22 -26.35 38.50
C GLY A 8 -47.45 -25.03 38.36
N ARG A 9 -46.99 -24.47 39.49
CA ARG A 9 -46.25 -23.20 39.55
C ARG A 9 -44.84 -23.33 38.99
N VAL A 10 -44.12 -24.40 39.36
CA VAL A 10 -42.77 -24.71 38.85
C VAL A 10 -42.78 -24.92 37.32
N ARG A 11 -43.80 -25.60 36.79
CA ARG A 11 -43.94 -25.84 35.34
C ARG A 11 -44.22 -24.55 34.56
N ARG A 12 -44.96 -23.61 35.15
CA ARG A 12 -45.28 -22.32 34.55
C ARG A 12 -44.05 -21.39 34.57
N PHE A 13 -43.31 -21.37 35.68
CA PHE A 13 -42.06 -20.61 35.79
C PHE A 13 -41.00 -21.06 34.79
N ARG A 14 -40.84 -22.39 34.63
CA ARG A 14 -39.89 -22.97 33.67
C ARG A 14 -40.23 -22.64 32.22
N LYS A 15 -41.52 -22.55 31.86
CA LYS A 15 -41.96 -22.11 30.53
C LYS A 15 -41.60 -20.64 30.26
N TRP A 16 -41.86 -19.74 31.22
CA TRP A 16 -41.52 -18.32 31.07
C TRP A 16 -40.01 -18.09 30.99
N PHE A 17 -39.22 -18.85 31.76
CA PHE A 17 -37.77 -18.75 31.72
C PHE A 17 -37.20 -19.18 30.37
N VAL A 18 -37.72 -20.27 29.78
CA VAL A 18 -37.32 -20.70 28.43
C VAL A 18 -37.70 -19.67 27.37
N ILE A 19 -38.88 -19.07 27.44
CA ILE A 19 -39.30 -18.01 26.51
C ILE A 19 -38.38 -16.79 26.63
N ALA A 20 -38.11 -16.33 27.85
CA ALA A 20 -37.21 -15.20 28.08
C ALA A 20 -35.78 -15.47 27.56
N ALA A 21 -35.25 -16.67 27.80
CA ALA A 21 -33.94 -17.07 27.30
C ALA A 21 -33.89 -17.13 25.76
N VAL A 22 -34.95 -17.64 25.10
CA VAL A 22 -35.04 -17.65 23.62
C VAL A 22 -35.14 -16.24 23.06
N VAL A 23 -35.96 -15.36 23.67
CA VAL A 23 -36.05 -13.95 23.24
C VAL A 23 -34.71 -13.22 23.41
N LEU A 24 -33.98 -13.48 24.50
CA LEU A 24 -32.64 -12.93 24.69
C LEU A 24 -31.63 -13.45 23.67
N LEU A 25 -31.65 -14.76 23.37
CA LEU A 25 -30.77 -15.35 22.36
C LEU A 25 -31.07 -14.85 20.95
N VAL A 26 -32.35 -14.75 20.58
CA VAL A 26 -32.78 -14.20 19.28
C VAL A 26 -32.51 -12.71 19.21
N GLY A 27 -32.73 -11.97 20.28
CA GLY A 27 -32.42 -10.54 20.38
C GLY A 27 -30.92 -10.27 20.25
N ALA A 28 -30.09 -11.01 20.99
CA ALA A 28 -28.64 -10.88 20.95
C ALA A 28 -28.06 -11.34 19.60
N GLY A 29 -28.53 -12.48 19.07
CA GLY A 29 -28.11 -12.99 17.76
C GLY A 29 -28.58 -12.11 16.61
N GLY A 30 -29.82 -11.62 16.66
CA GLY A 30 -30.38 -10.68 15.69
C GLY A 30 -29.69 -9.32 15.72
N TYR A 31 -29.34 -8.82 16.91
CA TYR A 31 -28.57 -7.58 17.07
C TYR A 31 -27.13 -7.73 16.57
N GLY A 32 -26.46 -8.84 16.88
CA GLY A 32 -25.12 -9.15 16.36
C GLY A 32 -25.12 -9.27 14.83
N PHE A 33 -26.10 -9.97 14.26
CA PHE A 33 -26.29 -10.07 12.82
C PHE A 33 -26.55 -8.68 12.20
N TRP A 34 -27.39 -7.85 12.82
CA TRP A 34 -27.67 -6.49 12.35
C TRP A 34 -26.43 -5.59 12.34
N GLN A 35 -25.50 -5.76 13.27
CA GLN A 35 -24.25 -4.99 13.27
C GLN A 35 -23.24 -5.48 12.23
N GLN A 36 -23.20 -6.79 11.94
CA GLN A 36 -22.20 -7.37 11.02
C GLN A 36 -22.65 -7.34 9.55
N TYR A 37 -23.95 -7.40 9.30
CA TYR A 37 -24.50 -7.50 7.94
C TYR A 37 -24.18 -6.29 7.04
N PRO A 38 -24.24 -5.02 7.52
CA PRO A 38 -23.85 -3.86 6.72
C PRO A 38 -22.37 -3.89 6.34
N ALA A 39 -21.48 -4.26 7.28
CA ALA A 39 -20.05 -4.36 7.01
C ALA A 39 -19.75 -5.46 5.98
N ALA A 40 -20.41 -6.62 6.08
CA ALA A 40 -20.27 -7.70 5.09
C ALA A 40 -20.78 -7.29 3.69
N MET A 41 -21.87 -6.51 3.61
CA MET A 41 -22.35 -5.96 2.34
C MET A 41 -21.37 -4.95 1.74
N VAL A 42 -20.81 -4.07 2.56
CA VAL A 42 -19.83 -3.06 2.14
C VAL A 42 -18.56 -3.72 1.63
N GLY A 43 -18.05 -4.74 2.32
CA GLY A 43 -16.91 -5.52 1.87
C GLY A 43 -17.14 -6.16 0.49
N ARG A 44 -18.36 -6.66 0.23
CA ARG A 44 -18.74 -7.24 -1.08
C ARG A 44 -18.70 -6.26 -2.24
N ALA A 45 -18.89 -4.96 -2.00
CA ALA A 45 -18.80 -3.96 -3.07
C ALA A 45 -17.40 -3.94 -3.72
N CYS A 46 -16.37 -4.33 -2.95
CA CYS A 46 -14.98 -4.47 -3.40
C CYS A 46 -14.56 -5.94 -3.55
N GLY A 47 -15.49 -6.80 -3.98
CA GLY A 47 -15.22 -8.22 -4.18
C GLY A 47 -15.02 -9.03 -2.90
N GLY A 48 -15.38 -8.48 -1.73
CA GLY A 48 -15.20 -9.14 -0.44
C GLY A 48 -13.82 -8.93 0.20
N MET A 49 -12.90 -8.24 -0.48
CA MET A 49 -11.49 -8.10 -0.09
C MET A 49 -11.20 -6.87 0.78
N LEU A 50 -12.21 -6.02 1.00
CA LEU A 50 -12.09 -4.80 1.79
C LEU A 50 -12.36 -5.07 3.28
N SER A 51 -11.39 -4.75 4.13
CA SER A 51 -11.60 -4.70 5.59
C SER A 51 -12.27 -3.37 5.96
N VAL A 52 -13.56 -3.39 6.31
CA VAL A 52 -14.39 -2.17 6.44
C VAL A 52 -14.07 -1.33 7.68
N ASP A 53 -13.71 -1.97 8.79
CA ASP A 53 -13.51 -1.29 10.08
C ASP A 53 -12.39 -0.22 10.01
N PRO A 54 -11.22 -0.47 9.40
CA PRO A 54 -10.20 0.56 9.18
C PRO A 54 -10.70 1.78 8.40
N PHE A 55 -11.61 1.64 7.44
CA PHE A 55 -12.14 2.76 6.67
C PHE A 55 -13.22 3.55 7.43
N LEU A 56 -13.96 2.89 8.32
CA LEU A 56 -14.81 3.60 9.28
C LEU A 56 -13.97 4.45 10.22
N GLU A 57 -12.87 3.91 10.75
CA GLU A 57 -11.93 4.65 11.59
C GLU A 57 -11.26 5.82 10.83
N LEU A 58 -10.85 5.56 9.59
CA LEU A 58 -10.25 6.55 8.68
C LEU A 58 -11.20 7.71 8.39
N SER A 59 -12.49 7.43 8.19
CA SER A 59 -13.52 8.45 7.94
C SER A 59 -14.10 9.09 9.20
N GLY A 60 -13.74 8.60 10.39
CA GLY A 60 -14.40 8.99 11.65
C GLY A 60 -15.87 8.56 11.71
N ALA A 61 -16.30 7.65 10.82
CA ALA A 61 -17.64 7.14 10.77
C ALA A 61 -17.85 6.02 11.79
N SER A 62 -19.09 5.83 12.21
CA SER A 62 -19.48 4.71 13.04
C SER A 62 -20.04 3.58 12.19
N ARG A 63 -20.12 2.36 12.71
CA ARG A 63 -20.83 1.26 12.03
C ARG A 63 -22.30 1.58 11.72
N LEU A 64 -22.93 2.49 12.47
CA LEU A 64 -24.29 2.96 12.19
C LEU A 64 -24.36 3.79 10.91
N SER A 65 -23.27 4.46 10.53
CA SER A 65 -23.17 5.24 9.28
C SER A 65 -23.29 4.35 8.03
N LEU A 66 -23.04 3.04 8.14
CA LEU A 66 -23.24 2.07 7.05
C LEU A 66 -24.71 1.85 6.68
N ILE A 67 -25.64 2.24 7.56
CA ILE A 67 -27.08 2.13 7.32
C ILE A 67 -27.63 3.44 6.71
N GLY A 68 -26.88 4.54 6.84
CA GLY A 68 -27.23 5.87 6.32
C GLY A 68 -26.58 6.20 4.97
N SER A 69 -26.85 7.39 4.45
CA SER A 69 -26.25 7.92 3.22
C SER A 69 -24.84 8.48 3.39
N ASP A 70 -24.34 8.53 4.63
CA ASP A 70 -23.15 9.31 5.00
C ASP A 70 -21.84 8.53 4.80
N PHE A 71 -21.92 7.21 4.54
CA PHE A 71 -20.78 6.38 4.18
C PHE A 71 -21.02 5.72 2.82
N VAL A 72 -20.39 6.27 1.78
CA VAL A 72 -20.57 5.81 0.41
C VAL A 72 -19.54 4.75 0.07
N VAL A 73 -20.02 3.64 -0.49
CA VAL A 73 -19.14 2.61 -1.06
C VAL A 73 -19.52 2.41 -2.51
N ARG A 74 -18.59 2.65 -3.41
CA ARG A 74 -18.82 2.56 -4.85
C ARG A 74 -17.70 1.78 -5.50
N LYS A 75 -18.06 0.69 -6.18
CA LYS A 75 -17.17 0.02 -7.12
C LYS A 75 -16.97 0.93 -8.33
N ARG A 76 -15.72 1.23 -8.65
CA ARG A 76 -15.34 1.86 -9.90
C ARG A 76 -14.96 0.77 -10.90
N THR A 77 -15.34 0.97 -12.16
CA THR A 77 -15.06 0.01 -13.21
C THR A 77 -13.58 0.11 -13.57
N LEU A 78 -12.80 -0.89 -13.19
CA LEU A 78 -11.49 -1.12 -13.80
C LEU A 78 -11.68 -1.82 -15.14
N GLY A 79 -10.90 -1.43 -16.14
CA GLY A 79 -10.82 -2.10 -17.44
C GLY A 79 -10.10 -3.45 -17.37
N VAL A 80 -10.25 -4.18 -16.27
CA VAL A 80 -9.54 -5.43 -16.00
C VAL A 80 -10.35 -6.60 -16.57
N PRO A 81 -9.73 -7.54 -17.31
CA PRO A 81 -10.43 -8.70 -17.86
C PRO A 81 -11.10 -9.56 -16.77
N PRO A 82 -12.20 -10.27 -17.08
CA PRO A 82 -12.79 -11.23 -16.16
C PRO A 82 -11.78 -12.28 -15.70
N GLY A 83 -11.80 -12.62 -14.41
CA GLY A 83 -10.88 -13.61 -13.83
C GLY A 83 -9.51 -13.06 -13.42
N VAL A 84 -9.21 -11.80 -13.75
CA VAL A 84 -7.98 -11.11 -13.32
C VAL A 84 -8.28 -10.28 -12.07
N LEU A 85 -7.40 -10.34 -11.07
CA LEU A 85 -7.55 -9.54 -9.86
C LEU A 85 -7.41 -8.04 -10.18
N GLY A 86 -8.52 -7.33 -10.06
CA GLY A 86 -8.60 -5.88 -10.20
C GLY A 86 -9.87 -5.33 -9.54
N GLN A 87 -9.72 -4.63 -8.43
CA GLN A 87 -10.80 -3.84 -7.80
C GLN A 87 -10.36 -2.39 -7.63
N ASP A 88 -11.26 -1.47 -7.91
CA ASP A 88 -11.16 -0.05 -7.57
C ASP A 88 -12.44 0.34 -6.86
N CYS A 89 -12.28 0.92 -5.68
CA CYS A 89 -13.37 1.21 -4.78
C CYS A 89 -13.19 2.57 -4.13
N GLU A 90 -14.26 3.34 -4.14
CA GLU A 90 -14.40 4.49 -3.23
C GLU A 90 -15.10 4.01 -1.96
N VAL A 91 -14.50 4.28 -0.80
CA VAL A 91 -14.94 3.82 0.52
C VAL A 91 -14.87 5.00 1.50
N GLY A 92 -16.01 5.63 1.76
CA GLY A 92 -16.10 6.81 2.61
C GLY A 92 -15.31 7.98 2.03
N VAL A 93 -14.16 8.30 2.65
CA VAL A 93 -13.27 9.40 2.24
C VAL A 93 -12.01 8.92 1.51
N ALA A 94 -11.92 7.62 1.22
CA ALA A 94 -10.75 7.00 0.62
C ALA A 94 -11.07 6.28 -0.69
N GLU A 95 -10.06 6.15 -1.53
CA GLU A 95 -10.03 5.27 -2.67
C GLU A 95 -9.10 4.09 -2.36
N VAL A 96 -9.52 2.88 -2.73
CA VAL A 96 -8.82 1.63 -2.50
C VAL A 96 -8.70 0.90 -3.81
N GLN A 97 -7.48 0.51 -4.17
CA GLN A 97 -7.24 -0.30 -5.35
C GLN A 97 -6.53 -1.59 -4.97
N ILE A 98 -6.97 -2.68 -5.57
CA ILE A 98 -6.40 -4.01 -5.41
C ILE A 98 -6.12 -4.54 -6.80
N SER A 99 -4.88 -4.83 -7.12
CA SER A 99 -4.47 -5.28 -8.45
C SER A 99 -3.37 -6.31 -8.36
N ARG A 100 -3.16 -7.09 -9.43
CA ARG A 100 -1.96 -7.94 -9.50
C ARG A 100 -0.69 -7.09 -9.47
N ALA A 101 0.37 -7.65 -8.88
CA ALA A 101 1.68 -7.01 -8.82
C ALA A 101 2.32 -6.82 -10.20
N ASP A 102 1.91 -7.62 -11.18
CA ASP A 102 2.40 -7.57 -12.55
C ASP A 102 1.46 -6.90 -13.55
N ASP A 103 0.31 -6.40 -13.10
CA ASP A 103 -0.62 -5.69 -13.96
C ASP A 103 -0.05 -4.31 -14.36
N ARG A 104 -0.32 -3.91 -15.60
CA ARG A 104 0.02 -2.60 -16.17
C ARG A 104 -1.19 -1.65 -16.17
N TYR A 105 -2.41 -2.16 -15.96
CA TYR A 105 -3.68 -1.46 -16.18
C TYR A 105 -4.34 -0.92 -14.91
N THR A 106 -3.57 -0.56 -13.90
CA THR A 106 -4.12 -0.19 -12.60
C THR A 106 -4.41 1.30 -12.52
N GLY A 107 -5.37 1.66 -11.65
CA GLY A 107 -5.81 3.02 -11.40
C GLY A 107 -4.80 3.91 -10.67
N LEU A 108 -3.50 3.57 -10.66
CA LEU A 108 -2.41 4.44 -10.19
C LEU A 108 -2.22 5.71 -11.04
N ARG A 109 -3.20 6.03 -11.89
CA ARG A 109 -3.43 7.31 -12.58
C ARG A 109 -3.23 8.55 -11.69
N TYR A 110 -3.17 8.39 -10.37
CA TYR A 110 -3.03 9.44 -9.36
C TYR A 110 -1.67 9.57 -8.68
N TYR A 111 -0.63 8.82 -9.08
CA TYR A 111 0.74 9.31 -8.89
C TYR A 111 1.05 10.41 -9.90
N ALA A 112 0.34 11.53 -9.78
CA ALA A 112 0.86 12.79 -10.25
C ALA A 112 1.93 13.18 -9.25
N TYR A 113 3.18 12.86 -9.59
CA TYR A 113 4.42 13.25 -8.92
C TYR A 113 4.35 14.69 -8.39
N ALA A 114 3.89 14.86 -7.15
CA ALA A 114 4.26 16.05 -6.42
C ALA A 114 5.77 15.91 -6.17
N SER A 115 6.57 16.88 -6.61
CA SER A 115 8.04 16.90 -6.50
C SER A 115 8.58 16.87 -5.06
N ASP A 116 7.68 16.76 -4.09
CA ASP A 116 7.93 16.79 -2.66
C ASP A 116 7.35 15.55 -1.96
N ASP A 117 6.99 14.51 -2.71
CA ASP A 117 6.57 13.23 -2.14
C ASP A 117 7.78 12.33 -1.84
N PHE A 118 7.96 12.01 -0.56
CA PHE A 118 8.99 11.08 -0.12
C PHE A 118 8.35 9.96 0.67
N PRO A 119 8.15 8.80 0.02
CA PRO A 119 7.68 7.60 0.67
C PRO A 119 8.52 7.23 1.88
N VAL A 120 7.82 6.88 2.96
CA VAL A 120 8.39 6.32 4.17
C VAL A 120 8.12 4.81 4.14
N PRO A 121 9.16 3.96 4.22
CA PRO A 121 8.98 2.51 4.18
C PRO A 121 8.13 2.04 5.35
N LEU A 122 7.29 1.04 5.12
CA LEU A 122 6.63 0.34 6.24
C LEU A 122 7.63 -0.57 6.95
N GLU A 123 7.38 -0.81 8.23
CA GLU A 123 8.21 -1.67 9.07
C GLU A 123 7.58 -3.07 9.23
N ALA A 124 8.13 -3.87 10.16
CA ALA A 124 7.59 -5.18 10.56
C ALA A 124 7.47 -6.21 9.41
N GLY A 125 8.36 -6.12 8.41
CA GLY A 125 8.41 -7.07 7.29
C GLY A 125 7.40 -6.79 6.17
N TRP A 126 6.73 -5.64 6.18
CA TRP A 126 5.86 -5.22 5.09
C TRP A 126 6.66 -4.60 3.93
N SER A 127 6.44 -5.11 2.71
CA SER A 127 6.93 -4.49 1.48
C SER A 127 5.96 -3.40 1.02
N GLY A 128 6.16 -2.18 1.52
CA GLY A 128 5.22 -1.09 1.28
C GLY A 128 5.73 0.25 1.76
N PHE A 129 4.92 1.28 1.57
CA PHE A 129 5.23 2.63 2.05
C PHE A 129 3.98 3.44 2.34
N VAL A 130 4.19 4.55 3.04
CA VAL A 130 3.20 5.61 3.23
C VAL A 130 3.78 6.95 2.77
N SER A 131 2.93 7.77 2.16
CA SER A 131 3.21 9.12 1.70
C SER A 131 2.26 10.09 2.40
N ASP A 132 2.83 11.09 3.06
CA ASP A 132 2.07 12.17 3.66
C ASP A 132 1.57 13.19 2.64
N ALA A 133 2.43 13.57 1.69
CA ALA A 133 2.13 14.60 0.70
C ALA A 133 0.92 14.18 -0.15
N ASN A 134 0.88 12.91 -0.55
CA ASN A 134 -0.20 12.35 -1.36
C ASN A 134 -1.28 11.64 -0.53
N ARG A 135 -1.12 11.57 0.81
CA ARG A 135 -2.02 10.86 1.75
C ARG A 135 -2.36 9.47 1.23
N PHE A 136 -1.31 8.74 0.93
CA PHE A 136 -1.35 7.50 0.20
C PHE A 136 -0.59 6.42 0.97
N ALA A 137 -1.06 5.18 0.94
CA ALA A 137 -0.29 4.02 1.37
C ALA A 137 -0.39 2.89 0.35
N SER A 138 0.68 2.10 0.24
CA SER A 138 0.72 0.92 -0.63
C SER A 138 1.47 -0.22 0.03
N VAL A 139 0.97 -1.43 -0.20
CA VAL A 139 1.57 -2.68 0.23
C VAL A 139 1.54 -3.64 -0.93
N MET A 140 2.66 -4.34 -1.15
CA MET A 140 2.73 -5.48 -2.06
C MET A 140 2.85 -6.78 -1.26
N VAL A 141 2.17 -7.79 -1.76
CA VAL A 141 2.13 -9.14 -1.20
C VAL A 141 2.56 -10.14 -2.27
N ASP A 142 3.56 -10.96 -1.95
CA ASP A 142 4.03 -12.08 -2.78
C ASP A 142 3.18 -13.33 -2.51
N CYS A 143 2.67 -13.98 -3.55
CA CYS A 143 1.80 -15.15 -3.42
C CYS A 143 2.50 -16.41 -3.94
N ARG A 144 2.99 -17.27 -3.03
CA ARG A 144 3.85 -18.42 -3.38
C ARG A 144 3.13 -19.55 -4.12
N ASN A 145 1.82 -19.63 -3.98
CA ASN A 145 0.98 -20.66 -4.58
C ASN A 145 0.27 -20.19 -5.87
N TRP A 146 0.48 -18.95 -6.29
CA TRP A 146 -0.11 -18.41 -7.51
C TRP A 146 0.71 -18.80 -8.74
N GLY A 147 0.03 -19.08 -9.85
CA GLY A 147 0.63 -19.41 -11.13
C GLY A 147 0.74 -18.19 -12.05
N SER A 148 1.10 -18.43 -13.31
CA SER A 148 1.21 -17.36 -14.31
C SER A 148 -0.12 -16.65 -14.60
N ASP A 149 -1.24 -17.36 -14.44
CA ASP A 149 -2.57 -16.85 -14.74
C ASP A 149 -3.07 -15.89 -13.65
N GLU A 150 -2.67 -16.13 -12.39
CA GLU A 150 -2.97 -15.27 -11.24
C GLU A 150 -1.94 -14.14 -11.08
N GLY A 151 -0.68 -14.38 -11.49
CA GLY A 151 0.44 -13.47 -11.33
C GLY A 151 1.31 -13.82 -10.12
N THR A 152 2.33 -13.02 -9.84
CA THR A 152 3.28 -13.24 -8.74
C THR A 152 2.77 -12.79 -7.37
N GLY A 153 1.65 -12.08 -7.33
CA GLY A 153 1.12 -11.48 -6.12
C GLY A 153 0.20 -10.31 -6.42
N PHE A 154 -0.04 -9.48 -5.42
CA PHE A 154 -0.93 -8.32 -5.57
C PHE A 154 -0.40 -7.09 -4.83
N VAL A 155 -0.89 -5.93 -5.25
CA VAL A 155 -0.66 -4.65 -4.60
C VAL A 155 -2.00 -4.12 -4.13
N VAL A 156 -2.02 -3.63 -2.89
CA VAL A 156 -3.12 -2.85 -2.34
C VAL A 156 -2.65 -1.43 -2.19
N THR A 157 -3.43 -0.48 -2.69
CA THR A 157 -3.19 0.93 -2.50
C THR A 157 -4.40 1.58 -1.85
N THR A 158 -4.16 2.62 -1.07
CA THR A 158 -5.21 3.43 -0.45
C THR A 158 -4.82 4.89 -0.47
N ARG A 159 -5.75 5.77 -0.87
CA ARG A 159 -5.53 7.22 -0.92
C ARG A 159 -6.71 7.97 -0.30
N LEU A 160 -6.44 9.03 0.45
CA LEU A 160 -7.49 9.97 0.86
C LEU A 160 -7.92 10.87 -0.30
N LEU A 161 -9.23 10.95 -0.54
CA LEU A 161 -9.82 11.80 -1.58
C LEU A 161 -9.97 13.27 -1.14
N SER A 162 -9.88 13.56 0.16
CA SER A 162 -9.96 14.91 0.71
C SER A 162 -8.96 15.13 1.84
N SER A 163 -8.27 16.28 1.81
CA SER A 163 -7.25 16.66 2.79
C SER A 163 -7.81 17.20 4.11
N ALA A 164 -9.08 17.62 4.14
CA ALA A 164 -9.66 18.31 5.29
C ALA A 164 -10.23 17.37 6.38
N SER A 165 -10.32 16.06 6.12
CA SER A 165 -11.29 15.20 6.83
C SER A 165 -10.71 14.30 7.91
N VAL A 166 -9.38 14.16 8.02
CA VAL A 166 -8.77 13.11 8.85
C VAL A 166 -7.59 13.68 9.65
N PRO A 167 -7.70 13.79 11.00
CA PRO A 167 -6.55 14.05 11.86
C PRO A 167 -5.66 12.81 11.89
N ASP A 168 -4.34 13.03 11.84
CA ASP A 168 -3.31 12.00 11.86
C ASP A 168 -3.62 10.84 10.90
N PRO A 169 -3.69 11.10 9.57
CA PRO A 169 -4.17 10.12 8.60
C PRO A 169 -3.20 8.95 8.40
N ARG A 170 -1.91 9.13 8.67
CA ARG A 170 -0.85 8.14 8.43
C ARG A 170 -1.12 6.79 9.11
N PRO A 171 -1.31 6.69 10.44
CA PRO A 171 -1.61 5.42 11.10
C PRO A 171 -2.86 4.73 10.58
N LYS A 172 -3.89 5.51 10.28
CA LYS A 172 -5.16 4.98 9.78
C LYS A 172 -5.05 4.48 8.35
N LEU A 173 -4.28 5.15 7.50
CA LEU A 173 -3.97 4.72 6.13
C LEU A 173 -3.15 3.42 6.12
N VAL A 174 -2.10 3.35 6.94
CA VAL A 174 -1.26 2.15 7.07
C VAL A 174 -2.09 0.96 7.57
N ARG A 175 -2.93 1.15 8.58
CA ARG A 175 -3.88 0.12 9.02
C ARG A 175 -4.82 -0.31 7.89
N ALA A 176 -5.43 0.65 7.20
CA ALA A 176 -6.40 0.36 6.15
C ALA A 176 -5.82 -0.47 4.99
N VAL A 177 -4.60 -0.13 4.55
CA VAL A 177 -3.93 -0.87 3.46
C VAL A 177 -3.49 -2.26 3.91
N ILE A 178 -2.93 -2.42 5.12
CA ILE A 178 -2.48 -3.71 5.66
C ILE A 178 -3.64 -4.67 5.90
N GLU A 179 -4.71 -4.20 6.54
CA GLU A 179 -5.90 -5.02 6.81
C GLU A 179 -6.63 -5.42 5.52
N THR A 180 -6.62 -4.53 4.51
CA THR A 180 -7.14 -4.88 3.18
C THR A 180 -6.23 -5.89 2.49
N ALA A 181 -4.90 -5.78 2.61
CA ALA A 181 -3.97 -6.77 2.06
C ALA A 181 -4.16 -8.16 2.69
N ARG A 182 -4.36 -8.23 4.00
CA ARG A 182 -4.70 -9.48 4.72
C ARG A 182 -6.01 -10.07 4.22
N SER A 183 -7.07 -9.27 4.23
CA SER A 183 -8.37 -9.71 3.75
C SER A 183 -8.31 -10.16 2.28
N THR A 184 -7.49 -9.50 1.45
CA THR A 184 -7.28 -9.90 0.06
C THR A 184 -6.59 -11.27 -0.02
N ALA A 185 -5.51 -11.48 0.74
CA ALA A 185 -4.80 -12.75 0.76
C ALA A 185 -5.73 -13.91 1.19
N GLU A 186 -6.52 -13.71 2.24
CA GLU A 186 -7.48 -14.71 2.74
C GLU A 186 -8.57 -15.04 1.69
N GLN A 187 -9.17 -14.02 1.07
CA GLN A 187 -10.26 -14.22 0.11
C GLN A 187 -9.81 -14.86 -1.20
N THR A 188 -8.55 -14.64 -1.57
CA THR A 188 -7.96 -15.19 -2.80
C THR A 188 -7.22 -16.49 -2.57
N GLY A 189 -7.06 -16.93 -1.30
CA GLY A 189 -6.27 -18.10 -0.94
C GLY A 189 -4.78 -17.94 -1.26
N CYS A 190 -4.26 -16.71 -1.26
CA CYS A 190 -2.84 -16.44 -1.46
C CYS A 190 -2.02 -16.92 -0.25
N ASP A 191 -1.05 -17.81 -0.50
CA ASP A 191 -0.08 -18.27 0.49
C ASP A 191 1.09 -17.29 0.59
N ALA A 192 0.86 -16.17 1.28
CA ALA A 192 1.84 -15.13 1.50
C ALA A 192 2.51 -15.20 2.87
N GLN A 193 3.77 -14.78 2.93
CA GLN A 193 4.40 -14.39 4.19
C GLN A 193 4.08 -12.92 4.45
N LEU A 194 3.10 -12.66 5.32
CA LEU A 194 2.70 -11.31 5.69
C LEU A 194 3.60 -10.76 6.80
N GLY A 195 3.74 -9.44 6.85
CA GLY A 195 4.42 -8.75 7.95
C GLY A 195 3.69 -8.89 9.29
N GLU A 196 4.42 -8.66 10.37
CA GLU A 196 3.91 -8.82 11.73
C GLU A 196 2.86 -7.75 12.09
N ASP A 197 2.04 -8.07 13.08
CA ASP A 197 1.02 -7.19 13.65
C ASP A 197 1.58 -6.08 14.54
N ALA A 198 2.82 -6.22 15.02
CA ALA A 198 3.38 -5.47 16.13
C ALA A 198 3.20 -3.95 15.92
N GLU A 199 2.17 -3.43 16.61
CA GLU A 199 1.69 -2.05 16.63
C GLU A 199 2.02 -1.22 15.40
N LEU A 200 1.65 -1.68 14.19
CA LEU A 200 1.75 -0.96 12.92
C LEU A 200 2.73 0.22 13.04
N ALA A 201 4.03 -0.06 13.22
CA ALA A 201 4.96 0.98 13.64
C ALA A 201 4.95 2.01 12.53
N VAL A 202 4.19 3.07 12.76
CA VAL A 202 3.93 4.09 11.76
C VAL A 202 5.18 4.91 11.80
N PRO A 203 6.06 4.72 10.81
CA PRO A 203 7.42 5.22 10.95
C PRO A 203 7.30 6.73 11.11
N GLU A 204 8.04 7.28 12.07
CA GLU A 204 8.15 8.72 12.27
C GLU A 204 8.92 9.33 11.09
N GLY A 205 8.24 9.53 9.96
CA GLY A 205 8.90 9.98 8.73
C GLY A 205 8.30 11.26 8.20
N GLY A 206 9.00 12.37 8.39
CA GLY A 206 8.96 13.50 7.46
C GLY A 206 10.28 13.52 6.68
N THR A 207 10.31 14.18 5.54
CA THR A 207 11.58 14.40 4.84
C THR A 207 12.56 15.13 5.74
N ARG A 208 13.83 14.72 5.68
CA ARG A 208 14.90 15.36 6.45
C ARG A 208 15.93 15.93 5.50
N ALA A 209 16.16 17.23 5.57
CA ALA A 209 17.32 17.86 4.97
C ALA A 209 18.53 17.61 5.87
N THR A 210 19.53 16.88 5.37
CA THR A 210 20.68 16.41 6.14
C THR A 210 21.95 16.65 5.32
N PRO A 211 23.10 16.97 5.96
CA PRO A 211 24.38 16.95 5.27
C PRO A 211 24.60 15.61 4.57
N ALA A 212 25.04 15.60 3.32
CA ALA A 212 25.20 14.37 2.52
C ALA A 212 26.13 13.34 3.19
N ALA A 213 27.16 13.83 3.90
CA ALA A 213 28.10 13.01 4.66
C ALA A 213 27.48 12.34 5.92
N GLU A 214 26.34 12.84 6.40
CA GLU A 214 25.62 12.34 7.58
C GLU A 214 24.34 11.59 7.22
N ALA A 215 23.98 11.56 5.93
CA ALA A 215 22.80 10.87 5.43
C ALA A 215 22.88 9.36 5.71
N SER A 216 21.80 8.81 6.26
CA SER A 216 21.71 7.41 6.69
C SER A 216 20.53 6.66 6.10
N GLY A 217 19.65 7.36 5.37
CA GLY A 217 18.45 6.83 4.75
C GLY A 217 18.65 6.54 3.26
N THR A 218 17.68 6.94 2.44
CA THR A 218 17.70 6.73 0.98
C THR A 218 18.85 7.44 0.27
N CYS A 219 19.43 8.49 0.87
CA CYS A 219 20.56 9.24 0.33
C CYS A 219 21.91 8.86 0.95
N ALA A 220 22.01 7.72 1.63
CA ALA A 220 23.25 7.34 2.30
C ALA A 220 24.46 7.33 1.35
N GLY A 221 25.50 8.09 1.70
CA GLY A 221 26.76 8.14 0.96
C GLY A 221 26.72 8.94 -0.34
N MET A 222 25.73 9.81 -0.57
CA MET A 222 25.79 10.81 -1.65
C MET A 222 26.97 11.78 -1.44
N SER A 223 27.55 12.29 -2.51
CA SER A 223 28.80 13.05 -2.45
C SER A 223 28.90 14.22 -3.44
N SER A 224 28.01 14.29 -4.42
CA SER A 224 27.98 15.35 -5.44
C SER A 224 27.45 16.68 -4.92
N VAL A 225 26.78 16.68 -3.76
CA VAL A 225 26.21 17.86 -3.10
C VAL A 225 26.49 17.86 -1.60
N GLU A 226 26.39 19.03 -0.97
CA GLU A 226 26.58 19.17 0.48
C GLU A 226 25.36 18.73 1.29
N THR A 227 24.16 18.90 0.74
CA THR A 227 22.89 18.65 1.44
C THR A 227 21.98 17.79 0.57
N VAL A 228 21.38 16.79 1.20
CA VAL A 228 20.39 15.90 0.62
C VAL A 228 19.09 15.97 1.40
N GLN A 229 18.00 15.53 0.77
CA GLN A 229 16.72 15.32 1.40
C GLN A 229 16.35 13.84 1.23
N GLU A 230 16.05 13.19 2.35
CA GLU A 230 15.79 11.74 2.40
C GLU A 230 14.69 11.36 3.39
N THR A 231 14.26 10.10 3.28
CA THR A 231 13.51 9.35 4.29
C THR A 231 14.34 8.17 4.77
N ASP A 232 13.87 7.48 5.80
CA ASP A 232 14.53 6.24 6.24
C ASP A 232 14.57 5.19 5.13
N ALA A 233 15.66 4.44 5.09
CA ALA A 233 15.83 3.35 4.16
C ALA A 233 15.07 2.10 4.64
N GLY A 234 14.45 1.37 3.72
CA GLY A 234 13.71 0.15 4.02
C GLY A 234 13.36 -0.62 2.76
N THR A 235 12.29 -1.40 2.80
CA THR A 235 11.77 -2.19 1.66
C THR A 235 10.56 -1.51 1.01
N ALA A 236 10.66 -0.20 0.78
CA ALA A 236 9.62 0.56 0.11
C ALA A 236 9.61 0.27 -1.40
N LEU A 237 8.41 0.10 -1.97
CA LEU A 237 8.22 -0.11 -3.41
C LEU A 237 8.62 1.10 -4.27
N PHE A 238 8.77 2.26 -3.62
CA PHE A 238 9.22 3.51 -4.18
C PHE A 238 10.14 4.20 -3.17
N GLU A 239 11.32 4.60 -3.59
CA GLU A 239 12.28 5.34 -2.76
C GLU A 239 12.69 6.63 -3.46
N VAL A 240 12.96 7.69 -2.69
CA VAL A 240 13.38 8.99 -3.21
C VAL A 240 14.61 9.48 -2.46
N CYS A 241 15.60 9.97 -3.20
CA CYS A 241 16.71 10.73 -2.68
C CYS A 241 16.84 12.03 -3.50
N LYS A 242 16.72 13.20 -2.85
CA LYS A 242 16.80 14.49 -3.56
C LYS A 242 18.07 15.24 -3.19
N LEU A 243 18.77 15.73 -4.19
CA LEU A 243 20.01 16.49 -4.07
C LEU A 243 19.67 17.99 -4.12
N TYR A 244 19.61 18.65 -2.95
CA TYR A 244 18.94 19.95 -2.78
C TYR A 244 19.48 21.07 -3.70
N ASN A 245 20.80 21.13 -3.89
CA ASN A 245 21.45 22.21 -4.66
C ASN A 245 21.53 21.94 -6.17
N SER A 246 21.47 20.68 -6.61
CA SER A 246 21.49 20.34 -8.04
C SER A 246 20.08 20.22 -8.62
N GLY A 247 19.05 20.09 -7.77
CA GLY A 247 17.68 19.85 -8.21
C GLY A 247 17.46 18.46 -8.81
N LEU A 248 18.42 17.53 -8.59
CA LEU A 248 18.31 16.14 -9.03
C LEU A 248 17.52 15.34 -8.01
N GLU A 249 16.62 14.49 -8.51
CA GLU A 249 15.87 13.55 -7.70
C GLU A 249 16.10 12.13 -8.21
N PHE A 250 16.68 11.29 -7.37
CA PHE A 250 16.88 9.88 -7.66
C PHE A 250 15.69 9.10 -7.13
N THR A 251 15.07 8.30 -7.98
CA THR A 251 13.95 7.46 -7.58
C THR A 251 14.21 6.00 -7.90
N ALA A 252 13.85 5.12 -6.95
CA ALA A 252 13.82 3.68 -7.15
C ALA A 252 12.36 3.23 -7.25
N ARG A 253 12.06 2.34 -8.19
CA ARG A 253 10.71 1.81 -8.43
C ARG A 253 10.77 0.30 -8.59
N TYR A 254 9.87 -0.40 -7.92
CA TYR A 254 9.83 -1.85 -7.90
C TYR A 254 8.46 -2.41 -8.27
N GLY A 255 8.45 -3.61 -8.86
CA GLY A 255 7.25 -4.36 -9.18
C GLY A 255 6.27 -3.52 -10.00
N HIS A 256 5.08 -3.33 -9.43
CA HIS A 256 4.01 -2.61 -10.08
C HIS A 256 4.37 -1.15 -10.46
N TYR A 257 5.20 -0.47 -9.66
CA TYR A 257 5.61 0.93 -9.91
C TYR A 257 6.62 1.04 -11.06
N GLU A 258 7.49 0.05 -11.22
CA GLU A 258 8.39 -0.03 -12.38
C GLU A 258 7.60 -0.24 -13.66
N LYS A 259 6.65 -1.19 -13.65
CA LYS A 259 5.85 -1.54 -14.82
C LYS A 259 5.00 -0.37 -15.31
N TYR A 260 4.45 0.43 -14.39
CA TYR A 260 3.74 1.65 -14.75
C TYR A 260 4.64 2.62 -15.52
N GLU A 261 5.84 2.89 -15.01
CA GLU A 261 6.78 3.81 -15.65
C GLU A 261 7.23 3.33 -17.03
N THR A 262 7.56 2.04 -17.15
CA THR A 262 8.11 1.49 -18.39
C THR A 262 7.05 1.19 -19.45
N SER A 263 5.77 1.08 -19.06
CA SER A 263 4.68 0.71 -19.97
C SER A 263 4.49 1.64 -21.17
N SER A 264 4.95 2.88 -21.07
CA SER A 264 4.74 3.92 -22.09
C SER A 264 6.01 4.38 -22.80
N LEU A 265 7.17 3.86 -22.43
CA LEU A 265 8.48 4.38 -22.85
C LEU A 265 9.41 3.29 -23.38
N ASP A 266 9.65 3.29 -24.69
CA ASP A 266 10.62 2.42 -25.36
C ASP A 266 12.07 2.62 -24.84
N SER A 267 12.32 3.76 -24.19
CA SER A 267 13.61 4.14 -23.60
C SER A 267 14.13 3.15 -22.57
N PHE A 268 13.26 2.31 -21.97
CA PHE A 268 13.64 1.33 -20.95
C PHE A 268 13.91 -0.08 -21.49
N SER A 269 13.99 -0.24 -22.82
CA SER A 269 14.32 -1.50 -23.50
C SER A 269 15.77 -1.96 -23.29
N LYS A 270 16.68 -1.03 -22.97
CA LYS A 270 18.06 -1.33 -22.55
C LYS A 270 18.10 -1.70 -21.05
N PRO A 271 19.24 -2.10 -20.47
CA PRO A 271 19.33 -2.28 -19.02
C PRO A 271 19.72 -1.00 -18.24
N SER A 272 20.37 -0.05 -18.90
CA SER A 272 20.80 1.23 -18.34
C SER A 272 20.95 2.27 -19.46
N SER A 273 21.00 3.55 -19.07
CA SER A 273 21.27 4.67 -19.98
C SER A 273 21.85 5.86 -19.23
N ALA A 274 22.87 6.49 -19.82
CA ALA A 274 23.35 7.81 -19.41
C ALA A 274 22.72 8.95 -20.23
N ASP A 275 21.51 8.74 -20.77
CA ASP A 275 20.81 9.72 -21.62
C ASP A 275 20.71 11.07 -20.91
N ARG A 276 20.88 12.16 -21.68
CA ARG A 276 20.83 13.53 -21.17
C ARG A 276 19.47 13.91 -20.59
N SER A 277 18.39 13.27 -21.03
CA SER A 277 17.03 13.60 -20.60
C SER A 277 16.55 12.73 -19.45
N LEU A 278 16.96 11.45 -19.42
CA LEU A 278 16.52 10.48 -18.44
C LEU A 278 17.64 9.46 -18.17
N PRO A 279 18.64 9.81 -17.33
CA PRO A 279 19.64 8.86 -16.87
C PRO A 279 18.99 7.79 -15.98
N TRP A 280 19.34 6.53 -16.19
CA TRP A 280 18.76 5.42 -15.44
C TRP A 280 19.61 4.15 -15.45
N THR A 281 19.37 3.27 -14.48
CA THR A 281 19.84 1.88 -14.49
C THR A 281 18.77 0.95 -13.94
N SER A 282 18.94 -0.35 -14.12
CA SER A 282 18.05 -1.35 -13.55
C SER A 282 18.80 -2.55 -12.97
N ALA A 283 18.10 -3.26 -12.09
CA ALA A 283 18.54 -4.50 -11.49
C ALA A 283 17.47 -5.56 -11.69
N THR A 284 17.90 -6.82 -11.85
CA THR A 284 16.98 -7.96 -11.81
C THR A 284 16.68 -8.33 -10.35
N CYS A 285 15.42 -8.59 -10.03
CA CYS A 285 14.96 -8.92 -8.70
C CYS A 285 14.18 -10.24 -8.71
N ALA A 286 14.07 -10.88 -7.54
CA ALA A 286 13.15 -12.00 -7.39
C ALA A 286 11.69 -11.52 -7.42
N SER A 287 10.76 -12.48 -7.55
CA SER A 287 9.33 -12.26 -7.28
C SER A 287 9.14 -11.62 -5.91
N PRO A 288 8.17 -10.70 -5.73
CA PRO A 288 7.21 -10.19 -6.73
C PRO A 288 7.68 -8.93 -7.47
N PHE A 289 8.95 -8.52 -7.28
CA PHE A 289 9.46 -7.28 -7.84
C PHE A 289 9.83 -7.39 -9.33
N ASP A 290 10.37 -8.53 -9.76
CA ASP A 290 10.94 -8.84 -11.09
C ASP A 290 12.14 -7.94 -11.51
N ARG A 291 11.97 -6.62 -11.40
CA ARG A 291 12.94 -5.59 -11.77
C ARG A 291 12.86 -4.40 -10.81
N GLY A 292 14.02 -3.86 -10.47
CA GLY A 292 14.17 -2.55 -9.87
C GLY A 292 14.64 -1.56 -10.91
N LEU A 293 13.94 -0.44 -11.04
CA LEU A 293 14.29 0.67 -11.94
C LEU A 293 14.74 1.87 -11.12
N TYR A 294 15.90 2.42 -11.47
CA TYR A 294 16.51 3.56 -10.79
C TYR A 294 16.69 4.69 -11.80
N ILE A 295 16.00 5.80 -11.61
CA ILE A 295 15.99 6.93 -12.56
C ILE A 295 16.39 8.22 -11.87
N VAL A 296 16.82 9.19 -12.67
CA VAL A 296 17.03 10.57 -12.24
C VAL A 296 16.01 11.46 -12.90
N ASP A 297 15.16 12.09 -12.09
CA ASP A 297 14.38 13.24 -12.52
C ASP A 297 15.23 14.50 -12.35
N LYS A 298 15.21 15.36 -13.37
CA LYS A 298 15.98 16.60 -13.39
C LYS A 298 15.33 17.65 -14.26
N SER A 299 15.40 18.90 -13.78
CA SER A 299 15.13 20.06 -14.63
C SER A 299 16.32 20.36 -15.52
N GLY A 300 16.20 20.17 -16.84
CA GLY A 300 17.22 20.59 -17.81
C GLY A 300 17.77 19.48 -18.69
N THR A 301 18.63 19.85 -19.63
CA THR A 301 19.16 18.95 -20.68
C THR A 301 20.66 18.69 -20.54
N GLU A 302 21.28 19.29 -19.53
CA GLU A 302 22.68 19.13 -19.19
C GLU A 302 22.94 17.66 -18.78
N PRO A 303 24.00 17.02 -19.29
CA PRO A 303 24.37 15.69 -18.85
C PRO A 303 24.76 15.71 -17.36
N LEU A 304 24.51 14.61 -16.66
CA LEU A 304 25.03 14.41 -15.31
C LEU A 304 26.56 14.43 -15.31
N THR A 305 27.13 15.09 -14.31
CA THR A 305 28.57 15.04 -14.00
C THR A 305 29.00 13.63 -13.60
N ASP A 306 30.31 13.37 -13.56
CA ASP A 306 30.83 12.06 -13.12
C ASP A 306 30.45 11.75 -11.67
N ALA A 307 30.41 12.78 -10.82
CA ALA A 307 30.01 12.66 -9.43
C ALA A 307 28.52 12.30 -9.30
N GLU A 308 27.65 12.95 -10.06
CA GLU A 308 26.20 12.67 -10.05
C GLU A 308 25.88 11.29 -10.62
N LEU A 309 26.59 10.83 -11.66
CA LEU A 309 26.46 9.47 -12.18
C LEU A 309 26.92 8.42 -11.15
N ALA A 310 28.03 8.69 -10.45
CA ALA A 310 28.51 7.81 -9.39
C ALA A 310 27.52 7.76 -8.20
N ASP A 311 26.89 8.88 -7.87
CA ASP A 311 25.85 8.97 -6.86
C ASP A 311 24.58 8.19 -7.27
N LEU A 312 24.12 8.30 -8.53
CA LEU A 312 23.03 7.47 -9.06
C LEU A 312 23.37 5.96 -8.99
N GLN A 313 24.57 5.57 -9.39
CA GLN A 313 25.02 4.18 -9.32
C GLN A 313 25.03 3.66 -7.88
N ARG A 314 25.46 4.49 -6.92
CA ARG A 314 25.50 4.16 -5.50
C ARG A 314 24.10 4.03 -4.91
N PHE A 315 23.21 4.96 -5.22
CA PHE A 315 21.79 4.90 -4.85
C PHE A 315 21.17 3.59 -5.34
N ALA A 316 21.35 3.26 -6.62
CA ALA A 316 20.85 2.03 -7.21
C ALA A 316 21.40 0.77 -6.52
N GLN A 317 22.71 0.73 -6.22
CA GLN A 317 23.34 -0.42 -5.57
C GLN A 317 22.81 -0.66 -4.16
N GLN A 318 22.66 0.40 -3.36
CA GLN A 318 22.16 0.30 -2.01
C GLN A 318 20.68 -0.11 -1.97
N SER A 319 19.87 0.52 -2.82
CA SER A 319 18.45 0.23 -2.95
C SER A 319 18.20 -1.21 -3.43
N ALA A 320 18.93 -1.65 -4.46
CA ALA A 320 18.91 -3.04 -4.94
C ALA A 320 19.25 -4.05 -3.85
N ALA A 321 20.31 -3.79 -3.08
CA ALA A 321 20.76 -4.68 -2.01
C ALA A 321 19.70 -4.82 -0.90
N ARG A 322 19.02 -3.72 -0.52
CA ARG A 322 17.92 -3.76 0.48
C ARG A 322 16.76 -4.65 0.02
N HIS A 323 16.47 -4.65 -1.27
CA HIS A 323 15.38 -5.42 -1.87
C HIS A 323 15.78 -6.84 -2.29
N GLY A 324 17.02 -7.27 -2.01
CA GLY A 324 17.52 -8.59 -2.40
C GLY A 324 17.65 -8.77 -3.93
N CYS A 325 17.79 -7.67 -4.67
CA CYS A 325 18.01 -7.70 -6.11
C CYS A 325 19.49 -7.96 -6.43
N ASN A 326 19.76 -8.36 -7.67
CA ASN A 326 21.12 -8.43 -8.20
C ASN A 326 21.74 -7.01 -8.30
N PRO A 327 23.08 -6.90 -8.37
CA PRO A 327 23.72 -5.62 -8.61
C PRO A 327 23.17 -4.93 -9.86
N PRO A 328 22.87 -3.61 -9.82
CA PRO A 328 22.40 -2.88 -10.98
C PRO A 328 23.45 -2.84 -12.09
N GLU A 329 22.94 -2.71 -13.30
CA GLU A 329 23.76 -2.61 -14.49
C GLU A 329 24.60 -1.32 -14.48
N PRO A 330 25.88 -1.36 -14.89
CA PRO A 330 26.70 -0.16 -14.92
C PRO A 330 26.10 0.91 -15.83
N ILE A 331 26.15 2.17 -15.37
CA ILE A 331 25.78 3.32 -16.19
C ILE A 331 27.02 3.76 -16.95
N ASP A 332 27.13 3.35 -18.22
CA ASP A 332 28.21 3.80 -19.09
C ASP A 332 27.77 5.01 -19.92
N ARG A 333 28.62 6.04 -20.01
CA ARG A 333 28.44 7.06 -21.03
C ARG A 333 28.78 6.39 -22.34
N ALA A 334 27.78 6.15 -23.20
CA ALA A 334 28.05 5.72 -24.56
C ALA A 334 29.16 6.61 -25.14
N ARG A 335 30.30 5.99 -25.48
CA ARG A 335 31.50 6.67 -25.99
C ARG A 335 31.22 7.40 -27.28
#